data_AF-T0Q052-F1
#
_entry.id   AF-T0Q052-F1
#
_cell.length_a   1.000
_cell.length_b   1.000
_cell.length_c   1.000
_cell.angle_alpha   90.00
_cell.angle_beta   90.00
_cell.angle_gamma   90.00
#
_symmetry.space_group_name_H-M   'P 1'
#
loop_
_entity.id
_entity.type
_entity.pdbx_description
1 polymer ?
#
loop_
_entity_poly.entity_id
_entity_poly.type
_entity_poly.pdbx_seq_one_letter_code
_entity_poly.pdbx_strand_id
1 'polypeptide(L)'
;MATDLRRWDAQAENLGLRADLADAQFELAQLRRWKDDAVARMASWAPRRRKLEEELAATRALQKRLRLVEAELQDRSSLSAQLADLREQDTDLMAKLLVLLRENEHLKTSLAAEADAHRRTRMQLQRFEDKLSAHVEGLLGVREAIDTAPPADAARDAVAAADETALIDRLFLLAAKNVAWLESHAAQVQREVASETQQQAVVAAEKETLLTDVAHHAARASDLATALAAAEATGEALRRELAVKHETVTLTRAHVVRSAATALEGKQLLESLLQHVRQYLHLLQVEVKRKFGYVPESVAAPEIWARISHDLHAFDGFLTAFVPAV
;
A
#
# COMPACT_ATOMS: atom_id res chain seq x y z
N MET A 1 -45.04 -100.81 25.85
CA MET A 1 -44.24 -100.33 27.00
C MET A 1 -42.98 -99.58 26.58
N ALA A 2 -41.98 -100.19 25.94
CA ALA A 2 -40.76 -99.46 25.50
C ALA A 2 -41.01 -98.39 24.40
N THR A 3 -42.02 -98.60 23.57
CA THR A 3 -42.45 -97.64 22.53
C THR A 3 -43.23 -96.45 23.09
N ASP A 4 -43.87 -96.63 24.24
CA ASP A 4 -44.71 -95.60 24.85
C ASP A 4 -43.84 -94.61 25.64
N LEU A 5 -42.85 -95.11 26.40
CA LEU A 5 -41.84 -94.27 27.07
C LEU A 5 -41.08 -93.36 26.09
N ARG A 6 -40.61 -93.90 24.95
CA ARG A 6 -39.94 -93.09 23.92
C ARG A 6 -40.86 -92.04 23.29
N ARG A 7 -42.17 -92.31 23.20
CA ARG A 7 -43.16 -91.32 22.72
C ARG A 7 -43.38 -90.21 23.75
N TRP A 8 -43.43 -90.56 25.04
CA TRP A 8 -43.56 -89.58 26.13
C TRP A 8 -42.32 -88.69 26.24
N ASP A 9 -41.11 -89.25 26.15
CA ASP A 9 -39.86 -88.49 26.19
C ASP A 9 -39.76 -87.53 24.99
N ALA A 10 -40.09 -88.01 23.78
CA ALA A 10 -40.13 -87.17 22.58
C ALA A 10 -41.20 -86.07 22.65
N GLN A 11 -42.34 -86.34 23.33
CA GLN A 11 -43.37 -85.32 23.56
C GLN A 11 -42.91 -84.27 24.57
N ALA A 12 -42.25 -84.67 25.66
CA ALA A 12 -41.69 -83.76 26.64
C ALA A 12 -40.60 -82.86 26.03
N GLU A 13 -39.71 -83.42 25.21
CA GLU A 13 -38.70 -82.68 24.47
C GLU A 13 -39.35 -81.70 23.46
N ASN A 14 -40.38 -82.14 22.73
CA ASN A 14 -41.10 -81.25 21.81
C ASN A 14 -41.79 -80.08 22.53
N LEU A 15 -42.32 -80.31 23.74
CA LEU A 15 -42.89 -79.25 24.57
C LEU A 15 -41.81 -78.30 25.09
N GLY A 16 -40.65 -78.80 25.50
CA GLY A 16 -39.49 -78.00 25.90
C GLY A 16 -39.00 -77.10 24.76
N LEU A 17 -38.78 -77.66 23.57
CA LEU A 17 -38.36 -76.91 22.39
C LEU A 17 -39.38 -75.84 21.96
N ARG A 18 -40.69 -76.08 22.17
CA ARG A 18 -41.73 -75.07 21.92
C ARG A 18 -41.69 -73.94 22.95
N ALA A 19 -41.37 -74.23 24.21
CA ALA A 19 -41.19 -73.22 25.24
C ALA A 19 -39.96 -72.36 24.94
N ASP A 20 -38.81 -72.98 24.64
CA ASP A 20 -37.58 -72.26 24.28
C ASP A 20 -37.76 -71.40 23.02
N LEU A 21 -38.48 -71.91 22.02
CA LEU A 21 -38.80 -71.16 20.81
C LEU A 21 -39.75 -69.99 21.10
N ALA A 22 -40.68 -70.13 22.05
CA ALA A 22 -41.53 -69.02 22.47
C ALA A 22 -40.75 -67.94 23.23
N ASP A 23 -39.82 -68.34 24.11
CA ASP A 23 -38.96 -67.41 24.85
C ASP A 23 -38.00 -66.67 23.90
N ALA A 24 -37.37 -67.39 22.97
CA ALA A 24 -36.52 -66.77 21.94
C ALA A 24 -37.31 -65.82 21.03
N GLN A 25 -38.56 -66.15 20.69
CA GLN A 25 -39.45 -65.24 19.94
C GLN A 25 -39.80 -63.98 20.73
N PHE A 26 -40.02 -64.12 22.04
CA PHE A 26 -40.29 -63.00 22.93
C PHE A 26 -39.07 -62.08 23.07
N GLU A 27 -37.87 -62.63 23.29
CA GLU A 27 -36.62 -61.86 23.31
C GLU A 27 -36.35 -61.16 21.98
N LEU A 28 -36.53 -61.84 20.85
CA LEU A 28 -36.41 -61.23 19.52
C LEU A 28 -37.41 -60.08 19.34
N ALA A 29 -38.64 -60.20 19.85
CA ALA A 29 -39.61 -59.12 19.80
C ALA A 29 -39.21 -57.93 20.67
N GLN A 30 -38.64 -58.17 21.86
CA GLN A 30 -38.10 -57.11 22.72
C GLN A 30 -36.91 -56.40 22.06
N LEU A 31 -35.97 -57.15 21.50
CA LEU A 31 -34.80 -56.60 20.81
C LEU A 31 -35.20 -55.78 19.59
N ARG A 32 -36.23 -56.21 18.84
CA ARG A 32 -36.79 -55.41 17.74
C ARG A 32 -37.37 -54.09 18.24
N ARG A 33 -38.16 -54.11 19.31
CA ARG A 33 -38.70 -52.87 19.92
C ARG A 33 -37.58 -51.94 20.39
N TRP A 34 -36.57 -52.47 21.07
CA TRP A 34 -35.42 -51.68 21.52
C TRP A 34 -34.66 -51.07 20.34
N LYS A 35 -34.46 -51.83 19.26
CA LYS A 35 -33.86 -51.32 18.03
C LYS A 35 -34.69 -50.19 17.43
N ASP A 36 -36.01 -50.37 17.34
CA ASP A 36 -36.91 -49.36 16.78
C ASP A 36 -36.92 -48.07 17.63
N ASP A 37 -36.94 -48.21 18.96
CA ASP A 37 -36.84 -47.07 19.89
C ASP A 37 -35.48 -46.36 19.77
N ALA A 38 -34.39 -47.10 19.65
CA ALA A 38 -33.05 -46.53 19.45
C ALA A 38 -32.96 -45.78 18.11
N VAL A 39 -33.49 -46.36 17.02
CA VAL A 39 -33.53 -45.72 15.70
C VAL A 39 -34.40 -44.46 15.74
N ALA A 40 -35.56 -44.49 16.39
CA ALA A 40 -36.44 -43.33 16.54
C ALA A 40 -35.74 -42.20 17.34
N ARG A 41 -35.03 -42.56 18.42
CA ARG A 41 -34.20 -41.59 19.15
C ARG A 41 -33.11 -41.03 18.26
N MET A 42 -32.31 -41.85 17.58
CA MET A 42 -31.27 -41.36 16.67
C MET A 42 -31.83 -40.45 15.57
N ALA A 43 -32.98 -40.81 14.98
CA ALA A 43 -33.65 -40.02 13.96
C ALA A 43 -34.12 -38.65 14.48
N SER A 44 -34.62 -38.58 15.73
CA SER A 44 -35.01 -37.30 16.35
C SER A 44 -33.82 -36.41 16.71
N TRP A 45 -32.63 -36.98 16.95
CA TRP A 45 -31.40 -36.22 17.19
C TRP A 45 -30.70 -35.76 15.91
N ALA A 46 -30.87 -36.45 14.79
CA ALA A 46 -30.27 -36.10 13.50
C ALA A 46 -30.53 -34.63 13.07
N PRO A 47 -31.77 -34.08 13.11
CA PRO A 47 -32.00 -32.68 12.74
C PRO A 47 -31.36 -31.70 13.73
N ARG A 48 -31.27 -32.04 15.02
CA ARG A 48 -30.59 -31.20 16.01
C ARG A 48 -29.08 -31.15 15.76
N ARG A 49 -28.46 -32.28 15.44
CA ARG A 49 -27.04 -32.34 15.05
C ARG A 49 -26.76 -31.48 13.82
N ARG A 50 -27.59 -31.58 12.77
CA ARG A 50 -27.45 -30.76 11.57
C ARG A 50 -27.54 -29.25 11.87
N LYS A 51 -28.53 -28.84 12.66
CA LYS A 51 -28.65 -27.43 13.09
C LYS A 51 -27.42 -26.94 13.85
N LEU A 52 -26.91 -27.74 14.78
CA LEU A 52 -25.68 -27.41 15.51
C LEU A 52 -24.46 -27.33 14.59
N GLU A 53 -24.34 -28.21 13.60
CA GLU A 53 -23.28 -28.16 12.59
C GLU A 53 -23.37 -26.89 11.72
N GLU A 54 -24.59 -26.50 11.31
CA GLU A 54 -24.85 -25.25 10.58
C GLU A 54 -24.50 -24.02 11.41
N GLU A 55 -24.91 -23.97 12.68
CA GLU A 55 -24.56 -22.89 13.62
C GLU A 55 -23.05 -22.82 13.89
N LEU A 56 -22.37 -23.96 14.03
CA LEU A 56 -20.92 -24.03 14.15
C LEU A 56 -20.21 -23.54 12.89
N ALA A 57 -20.74 -23.86 11.70
CA ALA A 57 -20.21 -23.34 10.45
C ALA A 57 -20.41 -21.82 10.34
N ALA A 58 -21.59 -21.32 10.73
CA ALA A 58 -21.90 -19.89 10.73
C ALA A 58 -21.02 -19.11 11.71
N THR A 59 -20.82 -19.60 12.93
CA THR A 59 -19.94 -18.98 13.93
C THR A 59 -18.48 -18.96 13.46
N ARG A 60 -17.99 -20.04 12.83
CA ARG A 60 -16.65 -20.05 12.22
C ARG A 60 -16.51 -19.05 11.07
N ALA A 61 -17.56 -18.89 10.25
CA ALA A 61 -17.57 -17.89 9.18
C ALA A 61 -17.53 -16.46 9.75
N LEU A 62 -18.32 -16.19 10.80
CA LEU A 62 -18.29 -14.91 11.51
C LEU A 62 -16.93 -14.63 12.17
N GLN A 63 -16.31 -15.62 12.81
CA GLN A 63 -14.96 -15.49 13.38
C GLN A 63 -13.91 -15.14 12.31
N LYS A 64 -13.98 -15.77 11.12
CA LYS A 64 -13.10 -15.42 10.00
C LYS A 64 -13.32 -13.97 9.56
N ARG A 65 -14.58 -13.54 9.45
CA ARG A 65 -14.93 -12.17 9.07
C ARG A 65 -14.45 -11.15 10.10
N LEU A 66 -14.59 -11.45 11.40
CA LEU A 66 -14.08 -10.59 12.47
C LEU A 66 -12.56 -10.41 12.37
N ARG A 67 -11.81 -11.50 12.17
CA ARG A 67 -10.34 -11.41 11.98
C ARG A 67 -9.93 -10.58 10.78
N LEU A 68 -10.69 -10.65 9.68
CA LEU A 68 -10.44 -9.80 8.51
C LEU A 68 -10.68 -8.32 8.84
N VAL A 69 -11.78 -8.00 9.53
CA VAL A 69 -12.06 -6.63 9.97
C VAL A 69 -11.01 -6.13 10.97
N GLU A 70 -10.53 -6.98 11.88
CA GLU A 70 -9.44 -6.65 12.81
C GLU A 70 -8.14 -6.32 12.06
N ALA A 71 -7.80 -7.09 11.02
CA ALA A 71 -6.63 -6.80 10.17
C ALA A 71 -6.81 -5.47 9.42
N GLU A 72 -7.97 -5.23 8.81
CA GLU A 72 -8.27 -3.95 8.14
C GLU A 72 -8.20 -2.75 9.10
N LEU A 73 -8.62 -2.92 10.35
CA LEU A 73 -8.51 -1.88 11.38
C LEU A 73 -7.05 -1.64 11.80
N GLN A 74 -6.24 -2.68 11.91
CA GLN A 74 -4.81 -2.55 12.18
C GLN A 74 -4.11 -1.79 11.03
N ASP A 75 -4.42 -2.13 9.78
CA ASP A 75 -3.90 -1.42 8.60
C ASP A 75 -4.34 0.05 8.59
N ARG A 76 -5.59 0.34 8.92
CA ARG A 76 -6.05 1.73 9.06
C ARG A 76 -5.33 2.48 10.17
N SER A 77 -5.04 1.83 11.29
CA SER A 77 -4.32 2.45 12.40
C SER A 77 -2.86 2.77 12.03
N SER A 78 -2.19 1.89 11.28
CA SER A 78 -0.82 2.12 10.81
C SER A 78 -0.77 3.24 9.76
N LEU A 79 -1.72 3.26 8.81
CA LEU A 79 -1.85 4.36 7.84
C LEU A 79 -2.17 5.70 8.53
N SER A 80 -2.99 5.68 9.58
CA SER A 80 -3.29 6.90 10.35
C SER A 80 -2.06 7.43 11.09
N ALA A 81 -1.19 6.54 11.59
CA ALA A 81 0.08 6.94 12.22
C ALA A 81 1.03 7.57 11.18
N GLN A 82 1.18 6.93 10.01
CA GLN A 82 2.00 7.46 8.91
C GLN A 82 1.49 8.84 8.42
N LEU A 83 0.17 9.04 8.36
CA LEU A 83 -0.41 10.35 8.02
C LEU A 83 -0.14 11.41 9.10
N ALA A 84 -0.03 11.04 10.37
CA ALA A 84 0.35 11.96 11.43
C ALA A 84 1.82 12.38 11.30
N ASP A 85 2.72 11.42 11.05
CA ASP A 85 4.15 11.69 10.84
C ASP A 85 4.38 12.60 9.63
N LEU A 86 3.66 12.37 8.52
CA LEU A 86 3.74 13.24 7.33
C LEU A 86 3.25 14.66 7.61
N ARG A 87 2.19 14.81 8.41
CA ARG A 87 1.71 16.14 8.81
C ARG A 87 2.73 16.88 9.69
N GLU A 88 3.40 16.17 10.59
CA GLU A 88 4.48 16.75 11.40
C GLU A 88 5.65 17.21 10.51
N GLN A 89 6.07 16.37 9.56
CA GLN A 89 7.10 16.72 8.57
C GLN A 89 6.71 17.94 7.72
N ASP A 90 5.46 18.03 7.27
CA ASP A 90 4.95 19.19 6.54
C ASP A 90 5.00 20.46 7.41
N THR A 91 4.64 20.38 8.69
CA THR A 91 4.73 21.52 9.60
C THR A 91 6.17 21.98 9.82
N ASP A 92 7.10 21.04 9.96
CA ASP A 92 8.53 21.33 10.10
C ASP A 92 9.11 21.98 8.84
N LEU A 93 8.75 21.47 7.66
CA LEU A 93 9.18 22.04 6.38
C LEU A 93 8.61 23.44 6.18
N MET A 94 7.34 23.67 6.52
CA MET A 94 6.75 25.01 6.49
C MET A 94 7.46 25.98 7.44
N ALA A 95 7.80 25.53 8.66
CA ALA A 95 8.55 26.34 9.61
C ALA A 95 9.94 26.71 9.08
N LYS A 96 10.68 25.75 8.51
CA LYS A 96 11.98 26.00 7.86
C LYS A 96 11.87 26.97 6.70
N LEU A 97 10.84 26.82 5.86
CA LEU A 97 10.59 27.73 4.73
C LEU A 97 10.34 29.16 5.20
N LEU A 98 9.57 29.35 6.28
CA LEU A 98 9.35 30.68 6.87
C LEU A 98 10.64 31.31 7.42
N VAL A 99 11.52 30.52 8.02
CA VAL A 99 12.84 31.00 8.49
C VAL A 99 13.69 31.44 7.29
N LEU A 100 13.81 30.61 6.27
CA LEU A 100 14.57 30.92 5.06
C LEU A 100 14.03 32.17 4.33
N LEU A 101 12.72 32.36 4.29
CA LEU A 101 12.12 33.58 3.73
C LEU A 101 12.52 34.83 4.52
N ARG A 102 12.53 34.77 5.86
CA ARG A 102 12.98 35.88 6.71
C ARG A 102 14.46 36.19 6.53
N GLU A 103 15.30 35.16 6.47
CA GLU A 103 16.73 35.30 6.21
C GLU A 103 16.98 35.89 4.82
N ASN A 104 16.23 35.47 3.80
CA ASN A 104 16.34 36.00 2.45
C ASN A 104 15.98 37.49 2.41
N GLU A 105 14.89 37.91 3.07
CA GLU A 105 14.55 39.33 3.19
C GLU A 105 15.61 40.11 3.97
N HIS A 106 16.15 39.54 5.04
CA HIS A 106 17.25 40.15 5.77
C HIS A 106 18.48 40.36 4.88
N LEU A 107 18.90 39.34 4.13
CA LEU A 107 20.02 39.42 3.18
C LEU A 107 19.77 40.45 2.09
N LYS A 108 18.55 40.55 1.53
CA LYS A 108 18.19 41.61 0.57
C LYS A 108 18.37 43.00 1.16
N THR A 109 17.91 43.22 2.40
CA THR A 109 18.07 44.53 3.06
C THR A 109 19.54 44.85 3.35
N SER A 110 20.33 43.86 3.78
CA SER A 110 21.76 44.01 4.01
C SER A 110 22.50 44.35 2.71
N LEU A 111 22.24 43.59 1.64
CA LEU A 111 22.83 43.81 0.32
C LEU A 111 22.48 45.20 -0.24
N ALA A 112 21.24 45.66 -0.06
CA ALA A 112 20.84 47.00 -0.47
C ALA A 112 21.61 48.10 0.30
N ALA A 113 21.79 47.92 1.61
CA ALA A 113 22.54 48.86 2.44
C ALA A 113 24.04 48.91 2.05
N GLU A 114 24.63 47.75 1.77
CA GLU A 114 26.02 47.64 1.31
C GLU A 114 26.20 48.25 -0.09
N ALA A 115 25.29 47.99 -1.02
CA ALA A 115 25.29 48.61 -2.35
C ALA A 115 25.20 50.14 -2.26
N ASP A 116 24.38 50.68 -1.36
CA ASP A 116 24.31 52.13 -1.12
C ASP A 116 25.58 52.68 -0.47
N ALA A 117 26.22 51.93 0.43
CA ALA A 117 27.51 52.30 1.00
C ALA A 117 28.58 52.38 -0.10
N HIS A 118 28.67 51.37 -0.99
CA HIS A 118 29.58 51.38 -2.13
C HIS A 118 29.31 52.53 -3.10
N ARG A 119 28.04 52.88 -3.37
CA ARG A 119 27.72 54.07 -4.19
C ARG A 119 28.23 55.35 -3.54
N ARG A 120 28.06 55.50 -2.21
CA ARG A 120 28.55 56.69 -1.49
C ARG A 120 30.07 56.79 -1.52
N THR A 121 30.79 55.69 -1.26
CA THR A 121 32.26 55.69 -1.31
C THR A 121 32.76 55.98 -2.73
N ARG A 122 32.13 55.42 -3.76
CA ARG A 122 32.47 55.72 -5.16
C ARG A 122 32.23 57.20 -5.51
N MET A 123 31.12 57.80 -5.06
CA MET A 123 30.89 59.24 -5.24
C MET A 123 31.91 60.10 -4.49
N GLN A 124 32.36 59.68 -3.30
CA GLN A 124 33.42 60.39 -2.57
C GLN A 124 34.75 60.32 -3.32
N LEU A 125 35.15 59.13 -3.80
CA LEU A 125 36.36 58.95 -4.59
C LEU A 125 36.32 59.78 -5.87
N GLN A 126 35.20 59.80 -6.58
CA GLN A 126 35.05 60.63 -7.79
C GLN A 126 35.19 62.12 -7.48
N ARG A 127 34.62 62.61 -6.36
CA ARG A 127 34.84 64.01 -5.93
C ARG A 127 36.28 64.31 -5.55
N PHE A 128 37.02 63.33 -5.00
CA PHE A 128 38.44 63.49 -4.73
C PHE A 128 39.25 63.52 -6.03
N GLU A 129 38.93 62.64 -6.97
CA GLU A 129 39.52 62.61 -8.31
C GLU A 129 39.32 63.94 -9.04
N ASP A 130 38.10 64.48 -9.07
CA ASP A 130 37.79 65.78 -9.69
C ASP A 130 38.60 66.93 -9.07
N LYS A 131 38.75 66.93 -7.74
CA LYS A 131 39.54 67.95 -7.01
C LYS A 131 41.03 67.85 -7.30
N LEU A 132 41.56 66.62 -7.38
CA LEU A 132 42.95 66.37 -7.73
C LEU A 132 43.22 66.79 -9.17
N SER A 133 42.35 66.43 -10.11
CA SER A 133 42.42 66.89 -11.50
C SER A 133 42.45 68.41 -11.59
N ALA A 134 41.58 69.11 -10.88
CA ALA A 134 41.60 70.58 -10.83
C ALA A 134 42.89 71.17 -10.22
N HIS A 135 43.47 70.53 -9.20
CA HIS A 135 44.76 70.95 -8.65
C HIS A 135 45.91 70.71 -9.64
N VAL A 136 45.90 69.58 -10.34
CA VAL A 136 46.89 69.26 -11.37
C VAL A 136 46.81 70.24 -12.53
N GLU A 137 45.60 70.55 -13.02
CA GLU A 137 45.38 71.59 -14.03
C GLU A 137 45.89 72.95 -13.56
N GLY A 138 45.62 73.33 -12.30
CA GLY A 138 46.15 74.57 -11.71
C GLY A 138 47.68 74.60 -11.65
N LEU A 139 48.32 73.50 -11.25
CA LEU A 139 49.78 73.37 -11.22
C LEU A 139 50.39 73.40 -12.63
N LEU A 140 49.74 72.78 -13.62
CA LEU A 140 50.13 72.88 -15.01
C LEU A 140 50.03 74.31 -15.52
N GLY A 141 48.96 75.04 -15.19
CA GLY A 141 48.83 76.46 -15.53
C GLY A 141 49.90 77.35 -14.87
N VAL A 142 50.25 77.11 -13.60
CA VAL A 142 51.36 77.80 -12.94
C VAL A 142 52.70 77.48 -13.61
N ARG A 143 52.92 76.21 -13.98
CA ARG A 143 54.12 75.80 -14.71
C ARG A 143 54.20 76.48 -16.07
N GLU A 144 53.11 76.51 -16.83
CA GLU A 144 53.04 77.23 -18.10
C GLU A 144 53.30 78.74 -17.92
N ALA A 145 52.81 79.35 -16.84
CA ALA A 145 53.10 80.75 -16.51
C ALA A 145 54.58 80.99 -16.17
N ILE A 146 55.25 80.03 -15.51
CA ILE A 146 56.69 80.09 -15.24
C ILE A 146 57.49 79.90 -16.53
N ASP A 147 57.10 78.94 -17.37
CA ASP A 147 57.77 78.66 -18.66
C ASP A 147 57.56 79.79 -19.68
N THR A 148 56.52 80.63 -19.53
CA THR A 148 56.24 81.80 -20.38
C THR A 148 56.67 83.14 -19.79
N ALA A 149 57.13 83.17 -18.53
CA ALA A 149 57.69 84.38 -17.92
C ALA A 149 59.10 84.67 -18.50
N PRO A 150 59.41 85.92 -18.91
CA PRO A 150 60.77 86.28 -19.31
C PRO A 150 61.73 86.12 -18.12
N PRO A 151 63.02 85.79 -18.35
CA PRO A 151 63.98 85.57 -17.28
C PRO A 151 64.16 86.86 -16.47
N ALA A 152 63.52 86.93 -15.30
CA ALA A 152 63.77 87.96 -14.31
C ALA A 152 65.04 87.57 -13.54
N ASP A 153 66.19 87.87 -14.16
CA ASP A 153 67.49 87.97 -13.50
C ASP A 153 67.46 89.16 -12.50
N ALA A 154 66.76 89.01 -11.37
CA ALA A 154 66.84 89.98 -10.26
C ALA A 154 66.28 89.49 -8.90
N ALA A 155 66.12 88.19 -8.68
CA ALA A 155 65.69 87.69 -7.35
C ALA A 155 66.40 86.39 -6.91
N ARG A 156 67.56 86.08 -7.52
CA ARG A 156 68.42 84.97 -7.06
C ARG A 156 69.30 85.31 -5.86
N ASP A 157 69.35 86.58 -5.43
CA ASP A 157 70.32 87.06 -4.44
C ASP A 157 69.71 87.47 -3.07
N ALA A 158 68.43 87.20 -2.79
CA ALA A 158 67.78 87.66 -1.55
C ALA A 158 67.33 86.57 -0.55
N VAL A 159 67.54 85.28 -0.85
CA VAL A 159 67.28 84.18 0.11
C VAL A 159 68.55 83.36 0.41
N ALA A 160 69.71 83.81 -0.08
CA ALA A 160 71.00 83.29 0.35
C ALA A 160 71.37 83.92 1.70
N ALA A 161 70.91 83.31 2.80
CA ALA A 161 71.66 83.16 4.07
C ALA A 161 70.79 82.78 5.29
N ALA A 162 69.46 82.72 5.17
CA ALA A 162 68.60 82.24 6.26
C ALA A 162 67.60 81.21 5.73
N ASP A 163 67.69 79.99 6.25
CA ASP A 163 66.77 78.85 6.13
C ASP A 163 66.94 77.81 5.01
N GLU A 164 68.13 77.62 4.43
CA GLU A 164 68.45 76.41 3.65
C GLU A 164 68.30 75.11 4.48
N THR A 165 68.75 75.13 5.74
CA THR A 165 68.58 74.02 6.69
C THR A 165 67.12 73.76 7.02
N ALA A 166 66.30 74.80 7.22
CA ALA A 166 64.87 74.63 7.48
C ALA A 166 64.11 74.10 6.25
N LEU A 167 64.57 74.41 5.04
CA LEU A 167 63.99 73.89 3.79
C LEU A 167 64.36 72.41 3.58
N ILE A 168 65.60 72.04 3.89
CA ILE A 168 66.05 70.64 3.93
C ILE A 168 65.28 69.84 4.98
N ASP A 169 65.10 70.38 6.20
CA ASP A 169 64.32 69.72 7.26
C ASP A 169 62.84 69.54 6.87
N ARG A 170 62.24 70.52 6.19
CA ARG A 170 60.87 70.40 5.66
C ARG A 170 60.78 69.34 4.55
N LEU A 171 61.79 69.22 3.69
CA LEU A 171 61.86 68.17 2.67
C LEU A 171 62.00 66.78 3.31
N PHE A 172 62.82 66.63 4.36
CA PHE A 172 62.90 65.39 5.13
C PHE A 172 61.58 65.05 5.83
N LEU A 173 60.89 66.04 6.40
CA LEU A 173 59.60 65.84 7.03
C LEU A 173 58.53 65.40 6.01
N LEU A 174 58.56 65.97 4.80
CA LEU A 174 57.68 65.59 3.70
C LEU A 174 58.00 64.17 3.22
N ALA A 175 59.29 63.84 3.05
CA ALA A 175 59.73 62.50 2.69
C ALA A 175 59.29 61.46 3.73
N ALA A 176 59.46 61.75 5.02
CA ALA A 176 59.01 60.88 6.10
C ALA A 176 57.48 60.67 6.10
N LYS A 177 56.69 61.72 5.84
CA LYS A 177 55.23 61.60 5.69
C LYS A 177 54.83 60.77 4.47
N ASN A 178 55.53 60.93 3.35
CA ASN A 178 55.27 60.13 2.14
C ASN A 178 55.61 58.66 2.35
N VAL A 179 56.72 58.35 3.04
CA VAL A 179 57.09 56.97 3.40
C VAL A 179 56.04 56.37 4.34
N ALA A 180 55.65 57.07 5.39
CA ALA A 180 54.62 56.59 6.33
C ALA A 180 53.26 56.37 5.65
N TRP A 181 52.88 57.23 4.70
CA TRP A 181 51.67 57.05 3.90
C TRP A 181 51.77 55.82 2.99
N LEU A 182 52.90 55.63 2.28
CA LEU A 182 53.13 54.47 1.43
C LEU A 182 53.11 53.16 2.23
N GLU A 183 53.71 53.14 3.43
CA GLU A 183 53.68 51.98 4.33
C GLU A 183 52.25 51.68 4.81
N SER A 184 51.50 52.70 5.21
CA SER A 184 50.10 52.54 5.61
C SER A 184 49.22 52.06 4.45
N HIS A 185 49.45 52.59 3.24
CA HIS A 185 48.71 52.19 2.04
C HIS A 185 49.05 50.76 1.62
N ALA A 186 50.34 50.38 1.63
CA ALA A 186 50.77 49.01 1.38
C ALA A 186 50.15 48.03 2.40
N ALA A 187 50.13 48.39 3.68
CA ALA A 187 49.50 47.59 4.73
C ALA A 187 47.97 47.51 4.61
N GLN A 188 47.33 48.51 4.00
CA GLN A 188 45.90 48.49 3.70
C GLN A 188 45.61 47.56 2.53
N VAL A 189 46.33 47.71 1.41
CA VAL A 189 46.19 46.84 0.23
C VAL A 189 46.45 45.37 0.58
N GLN A 190 47.45 45.09 1.43
CA GLN A 190 47.70 43.72 1.91
C GLN A 190 46.53 43.15 2.72
N ARG A 191 45.85 43.97 3.54
CA ARG A 191 44.67 43.56 4.30
C ARG A 191 43.46 43.32 3.39
N GLU A 192 43.27 44.15 2.39
CA GLU A 192 42.20 44.00 1.38
C GLU A 192 42.41 42.70 0.60
N VAL A 193 43.61 42.45 0.07
CA VAL A 193 43.96 41.21 -0.64
C VAL A 193 43.82 39.98 0.28
N ALA A 194 44.24 40.06 1.55
CA ALA A 194 44.04 38.98 2.52
C ALA A 194 42.55 38.71 2.79
N SER A 195 41.72 39.75 2.87
CA SER A 195 40.27 39.60 3.07
C SER A 195 39.57 39.00 1.85
N GLU A 196 39.94 39.43 0.64
CA GLU A 196 39.41 38.89 -0.62
C GLU A 196 39.79 37.42 -0.81
N THR A 197 41.05 37.06 -0.55
CA THR A 197 41.51 35.66 -0.63
C THR A 197 40.80 34.77 0.40
N GLN A 198 40.54 35.29 1.60
CA GLN A 198 39.77 34.57 2.61
C GLN A 198 38.30 34.38 2.19
N GLN A 199 37.65 35.41 1.64
CA GLN A 199 36.29 35.28 1.10
C GLN A 199 36.24 34.28 -0.07
N GLN A 200 37.20 34.32 -0.98
CA GLN A 200 37.29 33.35 -2.08
C GLN A 200 37.47 31.92 -1.58
N ALA A 201 38.25 31.71 -0.51
CA ALA A 201 38.39 30.39 0.11
C ALA A 201 37.08 29.88 0.73
N VAL A 202 36.30 30.76 1.38
CA VAL A 202 34.98 30.40 1.94
C VAL A 202 34.01 30.03 0.82
N VAL A 203 33.92 30.85 -0.23
CA VAL A 203 33.04 30.57 -1.38
C VAL A 203 33.46 29.28 -2.10
N ALA A 204 34.76 29.00 -2.21
CA ALA A 204 35.24 27.76 -2.80
C ALA A 204 34.85 26.53 -1.98
N ALA A 205 34.94 26.60 -0.65
CA ALA A 205 34.52 25.54 0.25
C ALA A 205 33.00 25.30 0.17
N GLU A 206 32.19 26.36 0.20
CA GLU A 206 30.73 26.26 0.06
C GLU A 206 30.31 25.69 -1.30
N LYS A 207 31.03 26.05 -2.37
CA LYS A 207 30.79 25.47 -3.69
C LYS A 207 31.07 23.96 -3.70
N GLU A 208 32.14 23.53 -3.04
CA GLU A 208 32.48 22.11 -2.95
C GLU A 208 31.42 21.32 -2.17
N THR A 209 30.94 21.86 -1.03
CA THR A 209 29.87 21.21 -0.26
C THR A 209 28.57 21.11 -1.06
N LEU A 210 28.18 22.18 -1.76
CA LEU A 210 26.98 22.16 -2.61
C LEU A 210 27.10 21.16 -3.77
N LEU A 211 28.29 21.01 -4.36
CA LEU A 211 28.52 20.00 -5.40
C LEU A 211 28.38 18.58 -4.83
N THR A 212 28.88 18.32 -3.63
CA THR A 212 28.70 17.02 -2.97
C THR A 212 27.24 16.73 -2.64
N ASP A 213 26.48 17.73 -2.19
CA ASP A 213 25.06 17.60 -1.88
C ASP A 213 24.23 17.33 -3.15
N VAL A 214 24.50 18.04 -4.24
CA VAL A 214 23.84 17.81 -5.53
C VAL A 214 24.14 16.40 -6.05
N ALA A 215 25.38 15.92 -5.95
CA ALA A 215 25.73 14.56 -6.34
C ALA A 215 25.00 13.52 -5.49
N HIS A 216 24.91 13.74 -4.17
CA HIS A 216 24.18 12.85 -3.27
C HIS A 216 22.67 12.82 -3.58
N HIS A 217 22.06 13.98 -3.82
CA HIS A 217 20.64 14.06 -4.20
C HIS A 217 20.37 13.43 -5.56
N ALA A 218 21.27 13.58 -6.54
CA ALA A 218 21.14 12.93 -7.84
C ALA A 218 21.20 11.39 -7.72
N ALA A 219 22.11 10.86 -6.90
CA ALA A 219 22.19 9.43 -6.63
C ALA A 219 20.89 8.91 -5.97
N ARG A 220 20.41 9.60 -4.93
CA ARG A 220 19.15 9.24 -4.26
C ARG A 220 17.95 9.30 -5.19
N ALA A 221 17.89 10.27 -6.11
CA ALA A 221 16.82 10.36 -7.10
C ALA A 221 16.85 9.16 -8.07
N SER A 222 18.04 8.72 -8.49
CA SER A 222 18.21 7.52 -9.31
C SER A 222 17.73 6.26 -8.57
N ASP A 223 18.11 6.10 -7.31
CA ASP A 223 17.68 4.96 -6.48
C ASP A 223 16.16 4.93 -6.33
N LEU A 224 15.53 6.08 -6.07
CA LEU A 224 14.07 6.17 -6.00
C LEU A 224 13.39 5.86 -7.33
N ALA A 225 13.95 6.31 -8.45
CA ALA A 225 13.41 6.01 -9.78
C ALA A 225 13.46 4.50 -10.09
N THR A 226 14.56 3.82 -9.71
CA THR A 226 14.67 2.36 -9.89
C THR A 226 13.71 1.60 -8.97
N ALA A 227 13.56 2.03 -7.72
CA ALA A 227 12.61 1.45 -6.78
C ALA A 227 11.15 1.62 -7.26
N LEU A 228 10.82 2.78 -7.82
CA LEU A 228 9.50 3.03 -8.40
C LEU A 228 9.22 2.09 -9.59
N ALA A 229 10.17 1.95 -10.51
CA ALA A 229 10.02 1.05 -11.65
C ALA A 229 9.82 -0.42 -11.21
N ALA A 230 10.51 -0.86 -10.16
CA ALA A 230 10.32 -2.19 -9.59
C ALA A 230 8.93 -2.35 -8.93
N ALA A 231 8.46 -1.31 -8.22
CA ALA A 231 7.12 -1.29 -7.62
C ALA A 231 6.01 -1.31 -8.69
N GLU A 232 6.20 -0.60 -9.80
CA GLU A 232 5.27 -0.62 -10.93
C GLU A 232 5.21 -2.01 -11.58
N ALA A 233 6.36 -2.63 -11.85
CA ALA A 233 6.45 -3.98 -12.41
C ALA A 233 5.76 -5.04 -11.54
N THR A 234 5.98 -4.98 -10.22
CA THR A 234 5.31 -5.88 -9.25
C THR A 234 3.80 -5.63 -9.20
N GLY A 235 3.37 -4.36 -9.20
CA GLY A 235 1.96 -3.99 -9.25
C GLY A 235 1.26 -4.50 -10.52
N GLU A 236 1.91 -4.42 -11.68
CA GLU A 236 1.39 -5.01 -12.91
C GLU A 236 1.30 -6.54 -12.86
N ALA A 237 2.31 -7.22 -12.30
CA ALA A 237 2.29 -8.67 -12.15
C ALA A 237 1.10 -9.13 -11.28
N LEU A 238 0.87 -8.46 -10.16
CA LEU A 238 -0.27 -8.73 -9.27
C LEU A 238 -1.62 -8.48 -9.96
N ARG A 239 -1.74 -7.41 -10.76
CA ARG A 239 -2.96 -7.14 -11.55
C ARG A 239 -3.24 -8.26 -12.56
N ARG A 240 -2.21 -8.77 -13.24
CA ARG A 240 -2.34 -9.91 -14.17
C ARG A 240 -2.75 -11.18 -13.41
N GLU A 241 -2.13 -11.47 -12.27
CA GLU A 241 -2.51 -12.64 -11.46
C GLU A 241 -3.96 -12.55 -10.97
N LEU A 242 -4.38 -11.38 -10.49
CA LEU A 242 -5.75 -11.14 -10.05
C LEU A 242 -6.77 -11.35 -11.18
N ALA A 243 -6.46 -10.91 -12.41
CA ALA A 243 -7.31 -11.13 -13.57
C ALA A 243 -7.50 -12.63 -13.87
N VAL A 244 -6.41 -13.41 -13.85
CA VAL A 244 -6.46 -14.88 -14.06
C VAL A 244 -7.25 -15.56 -12.94
N LYS A 245 -7.04 -15.16 -11.67
CA LYS A 245 -7.81 -15.70 -10.54
C LYS A 245 -9.29 -15.35 -10.66
N HIS A 246 -9.62 -14.14 -11.12
CA HIS A 246 -11.02 -13.75 -11.34
C HIS A 246 -11.67 -14.62 -12.42
N GLU A 247 -11.01 -14.81 -13.57
CA GLU A 247 -11.53 -15.64 -14.65
C GLU A 247 -11.75 -17.09 -14.20
N THR A 248 -10.77 -17.69 -13.52
CA THR A 248 -10.91 -19.05 -12.98
C THR A 248 -12.06 -19.18 -11.96
N VAL A 249 -12.26 -18.19 -11.10
CA VAL A 249 -13.41 -18.15 -10.17
C VAL A 249 -14.73 -18.01 -10.92
N THR A 250 -14.80 -17.19 -11.97
CA THR A 250 -16.04 -17.05 -12.77
C THR A 250 -16.40 -18.34 -13.50
N LEU A 251 -15.42 -19.03 -14.10
CA LEU A 251 -15.62 -20.31 -14.79
C LEU A 251 -16.04 -21.41 -13.83
N THR A 252 -15.37 -21.53 -12.69
CA THR A 252 -15.71 -22.53 -11.65
C THR A 252 -17.10 -22.25 -11.07
N ARG A 253 -17.45 -21.00 -10.79
CA ARG A 253 -18.80 -20.61 -10.35
C ARG A 253 -19.85 -20.98 -11.40
N ALA A 254 -19.61 -20.68 -12.67
CA ALA A 254 -20.54 -21.04 -13.75
C ALA A 254 -20.71 -22.57 -13.85
N HIS A 255 -19.63 -23.33 -13.69
CA HIS A 255 -19.72 -24.80 -13.64
C HIS A 255 -20.56 -25.28 -12.45
N VAL A 256 -20.31 -24.77 -11.25
CA VAL A 256 -21.07 -25.17 -10.04
C VAL A 256 -22.55 -24.83 -10.17
N VAL A 257 -22.88 -23.66 -10.73
CA VAL A 257 -24.29 -23.29 -10.97
C VAL A 257 -24.95 -24.26 -11.97
N ARG A 258 -24.25 -24.61 -13.06
CA ARG A 258 -24.77 -25.60 -14.02
C ARG A 258 -24.96 -26.98 -13.38
N SER A 259 -23.98 -27.48 -12.64
CA SER A 259 -24.09 -28.80 -12.00
C SER A 259 -25.17 -28.85 -10.92
N ALA A 260 -25.37 -27.75 -10.19
CA ALA A 260 -26.46 -27.63 -9.23
C ALA A 260 -27.83 -27.63 -9.91
N ALA A 261 -27.97 -26.91 -11.03
CA ALA A 261 -29.21 -26.88 -11.82
C ALA A 261 -29.55 -28.28 -12.37
N THR A 262 -28.58 -28.98 -12.96
CA THR A 262 -28.80 -30.35 -13.47
C THR A 262 -29.12 -31.34 -12.36
N ALA A 263 -28.47 -31.23 -11.19
CA ALA A 263 -28.78 -32.09 -10.05
C ALA A 263 -30.21 -31.87 -9.53
N LEU A 264 -30.69 -30.62 -9.55
CA LEU A 264 -32.04 -30.29 -9.13
C LEU A 264 -33.09 -30.81 -10.12
N GLU A 265 -32.84 -30.70 -11.43
CA GLU A 265 -33.68 -31.27 -12.48
C GLU A 265 -33.77 -32.81 -12.35
N GLY A 266 -32.63 -33.50 -12.22
CA GLY A 266 -32.61 -34.95 -12.03
C GLY A 266 -33.33 -35.40 -10.76
N LYS A 267 -33.22 -34.62 -9.67
CA LYS A 267 -33.97 -34.86 -8.44
C LYS A 267 -35.48 -34.75 -8.67
N GLN A 268 -35.95 -33.70 -9.36
CA GLN A 268 -37.38 -33.50 -9.64
C GLN A 268 -37.96 -34.64 -10.49
N LEU A 269 -37.23 -35.09 -11.52
CA LEU A 269 -37.63 -36.23 -12.36
C LEU A 269 -37.74 -37.51 -11.52
N LEU A 270 -36.75 -37.79 -10.67
CA LEU A 270 -36.76 -38.96 -9.80
C LEU A 270 -37.90 -38.91 -8.77
N GLU A 271 -38.18 -37.74 -8.19
CA GLU A 271 -39.29 -37.55 -7.24
C GLU A 271 -40.64 -37.80 -7.91
N SER A 272 -40.86 -37.29 -9.13
CA SER A 272 -42.08 -37.54 -9.92
C SER A 272 -42.25 -39.03 -10.21
N LEU A 273 -41.21 -39.69 -10.71
CA LEU A 273 -41.22 -41.12 -11.02
C LEU A 273 -41.54 -41.95 -9.77
N LEU A 274 -40.85 -41.67 -8.66
CA LEU A 274 -41.09 -42.37 -7.39
C LEU A 274 -42.50 -42.14 -6.87
N GLN A 275 -43.07 -40.95 -7.04
CA GLN A 275 -44.44 -40.66 -6.66
C GLN A 275 -45.42 -41.50 -7.47
N HIS A 276 -45.29 -41.55 -8.80
CA HIS A 276 -46.16 -42.36 -9.65
C HIS A 276 -46.02 -43.86 -9.38
N VAL A 277 -44.81 -44.37 -9.18
CA VAL A 277 -44.57 -45.78 -8.80
C VAL A 277 -45.20 -46.11 -7.45
N ARG A 278 -45.06 -45.23 -6.45
CA ARG A 278 -45.70 -45.43 -5.14
C ARG A 278 -47.22 -45.43 -5.22
N GLN A 279 -47.80 -44.51 -5.99
CA GLN A 279 -49.25 -44.46 -6.22
C GLN A 279 -49.75 -45.76 -6.86
N TYR A 280 -49.04 -46.26 -7.87
CA TYR A 280 -49.35 -47.53 -8.53
C TYR A 280 -49.29 -48.72 -7.56
N LEU A 281 -48.19 -48.85 -6.81
CA LEU A 281 -48.04 -49.93 -5.82
C LEU A 281 -49.11 -49.87 -4.73
N HIS A 282 -49.52 -48.68 -4.31
CA HIS A 282 -50.60 -48.51 -3.33
C HIS A 282 -51.95 -48.98 -3.88
N LEU A 283 -52.30 -48.60 -5.12
CA LEU A 283 -53.53 -49.05 -5.78
C LEU A 283 -53.58 -50.57 -5.92
N LEU A 284 -52.49 -51.17 -6.40
CA LEU A 284 -52.35 -52.63 -6.46
C LEU A 284 -52.56 -53.27 -5.09
N GLN A 285 -51.92 -52.74 -4.04
CA GLN A 285 -52.04 -53.29 -2.69
C GLN A 285 -53.48 -53.20 -2.14
N VAL A 286 -54.19 -52.10 -2.41
CA VAL A 286 -55.60 -51.94 -2.01
C VAL A 286 -56.50 -52.91 -2.77
N GLU A 287 -56.29 -53.10 -4.07
CA GLU A 287 -57.09 -54.00 -4.89
C GLU A 287 -56.85 -55.47 -4.57
N VAL A 288 -55.59 -55.89 -4.40
CA VAL A 288 -55.25 -57.26 -3.98
C VAL A 288 -55.89 -57.59 -2.63
N LYS A 289 -55.91 -56.63 -1.69
CA LYS A 289 -56.60 -56.79 -0.40
C LYS A 289 -58.12 -56.89 -0.53
N ARG A 290 -58.72 -56.24 -1.55
CA ARG A 290 -60.18 -56.22 -1.75
C ARG A 290 -60.69 -57.41 -2.59
N LYS A 291 -59.92 -57.92 -3.55
CA LYS A 291 -60.39 -58.86 -4.59
C LYS A 291 -59.72 -60.25 -4.54
N PHE A 292 -59.29 -60.74 -3.36
CA PHE A 292 -58.63 -62.04 -3.16
C PHE A 292 -58.91 -63.09 -4.26
N GLY A 293 -57.90 -63.36 -5.12
CA GLY A 293 -57.96 -64.39 -6.16
C GLY A 293 -58.21 -63.93 -7.60
N TYR A 294 -58.52 -62.64 -7.85
CA TYR A 294 -58.64 -62.09 -9.21
C TYR A 294 -57.45 -61.18 -9.56
N VAL A 295 -57.08 -61.14 -10.85
CA VAL A 295 -56.09 -60.18 -11.36
C VAL A 295 -56.60 -58.76 -11.08
N PRO A 296 -55.83 -57.91 -10.37
CA PRO A 296 -56.24 -56.55 -10.09
C PRO A 296 -56.49 -55.77 -11.39
N GLU A 297 -57.60 -55.04 -11.48
CA GLU A 297 -57.90 -54.18 -12.64
C GLU A 297 -56.87 -53.05 -12.78
N SER A 298 -56.21 -52.67 -11.68
CA SER A 298 -55.05 -51.78 -11.66
C SER A 298 -53.85 -52.28 -12.47
N VAL A 299 -53.69 -53.61 -12.66
CA VAL A 299 -52.68 -54.14 -13.59
C VAL A 299 -52.96 -53.68 -15.03
N ALA A 300 -54.23 -53.46 -15.35
CA ALA A 300 -54.69 -52.97 -16.65
C ALA A 300 -54.85 -51.44 -16.69
N ALA A 301 -54.52 -50.68 -15.63
CA ALA A 301 -54.67 -49.22 -15.58
C ALA A 301 -53.68 -48.54 -16.54
N PRO A 302 -54.10 -48.21 -17.77
CA PRO A 302 -53.16 -47.82 -18.83
C PRO A 302 -52.64 -46.41 -18.59
N GLU A 303 -53.42 -45.57 -17.92
CA GLU A 303 -53.08 -44.18 -17.62
C GLU A 303 -51.90 -44.05 -16.64
N ILE A 304 -51.82 -44.94 -15.64
CA ILE A 304 -50.74 -44.90 -14.64
C ILE A 304 -49.44 -45.43 -15.25
N TRP A 305 -49.54 -46.51 -16.03
CA TRP A 305 -48.40 -47.03 -16.79
C TRP A 305 -47.89 -46.05 -17.84
N ALA A 306 -48.78 -45.30 -18.50
CA ALA A 306 -48.38 -44.23 -19.43
C ALA A 306 -47.60 -43.12 -18.71
N ARG A 307 -48.02 -42.71 -17.50
CA ARG A 307 -47.29 -41.70 -16.70
C ARG A 307 -45.94 -42.21 -16.19
N ILE A 308 -45.88 -43.44 -15.69
CA ILE A 308 -44.61 -44.06 -15.27
C ILE A 308 -43.66 -44.20 -16.46
N SER A 309 -44.15 -44.67 -17.61
CA SER A 309 -43.35 -44.79 -18.83
C SER A 309 -42.86 -43.42 -19.31
N HIS A 310 -43.71 -42.39 -19.29
CA HIS A 310 -43.33 -41.03 -19.65
C HIS A 310 -42.21 -40.48 -18.76
N ASP A 311 -42.36 -40.57 -17.43
CA ASP A 311 -41.36 -40.11 -16.47
C ASP A 311 -40.07 -40.92 -16.56
N LEU A 312 -40.17 -42.22 -16.85
CA LEU A 312 -39.01 -43.10 -17.03
C LEU A 312 -38.25 -42.76 -18.31
N HIS A 313 -38.94 -42.44 -19.41
CA HIS A 313 -38.31 -41.93 -20.63
C HIS A 313 -37.70 -40.53 -20.45
N ALA A 314 -38.36 -39.65 -19.69
CA ALA A 314 -37.81 -38.34 -19.36
C ALA A 314 -36.54 -38.45 -18.51
N PHE A 315 -36.52 -39.35 -17.53
CA PHE A 315 -35.36 -39.63 -16.69
C PHE A 315 -34.23 -40.32 -17.49
N ASP A 316 -34.54 -41.26 -18.37
CA ASP A 316 -33.57 -41.90 -19.27
C ASP A 316 -32.96 -40.90 -20.27
N GLY A 317 -33.78 -40.00 -20.83
CA GLY A 317 -33.33 -38.87 -21.64
C GLY A 317 -32.39 -37.92 -20.87
N PHE A 318 -32.69 -37.65 -19.61
CA PHE A 318 -31.81 -36.87 -18.73
C PHE A 318 -30.47 -37.58 -18.45
N LEU A 319 -30.48 -38.90 -18.19
CA LEU A 319 -29.26 -39.67 -17.93
C LEU A 319 -28.37 -39.79 -19.17
N THR A 320 -28.96 -40.01 -20.34
CA THR A 320 -28.23 -40.09 -21.63
C THR A 320 -27.62 -38.75 -22.04
N ALA A 321 -28.24 -37.62 -21.67
CA ALA A 321 -27.66 -36.29 -21.85
C ALA A 321 -26.49 -36.00 -20.90
N PHE A 322 -26.41 -36.68 -19.74
CA PHE A 322 -25.41 -36.41 -18.70
C PHE A 322 -24.23 -37.41 -18.70
N VAL A 323 -24.46 -38.63 -19.17
CA VAL A 323 -23.42 -39.65 -19.38
C VAL A 323 -23.09 -39.66 -20.88
N PRO A 324 -22.02 -39.01 -21.34
CA PRO A 324 -21.58 -39.20 -22.71
C PRO A 324 -21.29 -40.69 -22.89
N ALA A 325 -21.88 -41.30 -23.91
CA ALA A 325 -21.62 -42.68 -24.29
C ALA A 325 -20.10 -42.87 -24.39
N VAL A 326 -19.56 -43.74 -23.54
CA VAL A 326 -18.17 -44.23 -23.63
C VAL A 326 -18.01 -45.03 -24.91
#